data_AF-A0A7C7W1M9-F1
#
_entry.id   AF-A0A7C7W1M9-F1
#
_cell.length_a   1.000
_cell.length_b   1.000
_cell.length_c   1.000
_cell.angle_alpha   90.00
_cell.angle_beta   90.00
_cell.angle_gamma   90.00
#
_symmetry.space_group_name_H-M   'P 1'
#
loop_
_entity.id
_entity.type
_entity.pdbx_description
1 polymer ?
#
loop_
_entity_poly.entity_id
_entity_poly.type
_entity_poly.pdbx_seq_one_letter_code
_entity_poly.pdbx_strand_id
1 'polypeptide(L)'
;MQIRHKIFGVALLVFTLMGLSILFSTQKLYQVNRGVTALAEVFIPLSKEIAEIDLQIAQQKLHVERLEKYLTVTKLNDEELHKLAGEIPPEHLQTGPESLAEKQTRLEAENIELKRLIVREEEDFGVRELNVDAAIKNAENIVEKAVDRTVTIEKVKALLKLLVHLQSINQQHSSLHAQKTLLIRALKQQSPTLFELKKLIEEEEDKLAESMAVAWEEISYFTEIAAKKAAEHERQALTVNIVLAAVSGVLALLLSSLVIQRILQPLRLLMDCTRKIESGDLSGEIEIKTRDEISDLSHSFNNMVYELRKTEEIKGKFGQYVDPRVVSRLISDPDLNLADGEKKVVSVFFADFANFTGISERFTPSGLVKLINRYFSLMSRPVTEHQGLID
;
A
#
# COMPACT_ATOMS: atom_id res chain seq x y z
N MET A 1 29.05 2.24 -22.83
CA MET A 1 28.01 2.86 -21.98
C MET A 1 28.62 3.04 -20.61
N GLN A 2 28.74 4.29 -20.17
CA GLN A 2 29.34 4.65 -18.88
C GLN A 2 28.70 3.87 -17.71
N ILE A 3 29.51 3.49 -16.71
CA ILE A 3 29.08 2.75 -15.51
C ILE A 3 27.90 3.46 -14.84
N ARG A 4 27.94 4.79 -14.75
CA ARG A 4 26.85 5.61 -14.19
C ARG A 4 25.51 5.32 -14.86
N HIS A 5 25.49 5.14 -16.17
CA HIS A 5 24.24 4.88 -16.90
C HIS A 5 23.73 3.45 -16.66
N LYS A 6 24.60 2.48 -16.38
CA LYS A 6 24.17 1.12 -16.02
C LYS A 6 23.51 1.10 -14.65
N ILE A 7 24.12 1.77 -13.66
CA ILE A 7 23.58 1.90 -12.30
C ILE A 7 22.25 2.68 -12.36
N PHE A 8 22.25 3.84 -13.02
CA PHE A 8 21.05 4.66 -13.16
C PHE A 8 19.95 3.94 -13.96
N GLY A 9 20.30 3.19 -15.00
CA GLY A 9 19.34 2.43 -15.80
C GLY A 9 18.62 1.35 -15.00
N VAL A 10 19.34 0.60 -14.15
CA VAL A 10 18.72 -0.39 -13.25
C VAL A 10 17.87 0.29 -12.18
N ALA A 11 18.38 1.36 -11.56
CA ALA A 11 17.59 2.12 -10.58
C ALA A 11 16.30 2.67 -11.20
N LEU A 12 16.39 3.27 -12.38
CA LEU A 12 15.25 3.80 -13.12
C LEU A 12 14.24 2.70 -13.46
N LEU A 13 14.71 1.53 -13.91
CA LEU A 13 13.84 0.39 -14.22
C LEU A 13 13.10 -0.13 -12.98
N VAL A 14 13.80 -0.24 -11.84
CA VAL A 14 13.15 -0.62 -10.56
C VAL A 14 12.14 0.43 -10.12
N PHE A 15 12.48 1.72 -10.23
CA PHE A 15 11.57 2.82 -9.90
C PHE A 15 10.33 2.86 -10.80
N THR A 16 10.48 2.61 -12.10
CA THR A 16 9.33 2.57 -13.03
C THR A 16 8.44 1.36 -12.75
N LEU A 17 9.02 0.19 -12.45
CA LEU A 17 8.26 -0.99 -12.02
C LEU A 17 7.49 -0.74 -10.72
N MET A 18 8.13 -0.13 -9.72
CA MET A 18 7.45 0.28 -8.49
C MET A 18 6.32 1.28 -8.77
N GLY A 19 6.56 2.28 -9.63
CA GLY A 19 5.55 3.26 -10.01
C GLY A 19 4.33 2.63 -10.69
N LEU A 20 4.56 1.71 -11.63
CA LEU A 20 3.49 0.95 -12.29
C LEU A 20 2.71 0.07 -11.29
N SER A 21 3.41 -0.53 -10.33
CA SER A 21 2.80 -1.31 -9.25
C SER A 21 1.88 -0.47 -8.38
N ILE A 22 2.36 0.70 -7.95
CA ILE A 22 1.57 1.65 -7.16
C ILE A 22 0.36 2.14 -7.97
N LEU A 23 0.53 2.46 -9.25
CA LEU A 23 -0.56 2.90 -10.11
C LEU A 23 -1.65 1.82 -10.24
N PHE A 24 -1.26 0.57 -10.50
CA PHE A 24 -2.20 -0.55 -10.57
C PHE A 24 -2.93 -0.76 -9.24
N SER A 25 -2.19 -0.68 -8.12
CA SER A 25 -2.72 -0.79 -6.77
C SER A 25 -3.76 0.27 -6.46
N THR A 26 -3.45 1.54 -6.73
CA THR A 26 -4.36 2.67 -6.52
C THR A 26 -5.64 2.54 -7.37
N GLN A 27 -5.52 2.09 -8.62
CA GLN A 27 -6.67 1.85 -9.48
C GLN A 27 -7.58 0.73 -8.93
N LYS A 28 -6.99 -0.35 -8.39
CA LYS A 28 -7.75 -1.43 -7.75
C LYS A 28 -8.41 -0.99 -6.45
N LEU A 29 -7.71 -0.21 -5.62
CA LEU A 29 -8.24 0.33 -4.38
C LEU A 29 -9.41 1.28 -4.64
N TYR A 30 -9.36 2.04 -5.74
CA TYR A 30 -10.47 2.88 -6.18
C TYR A 30 -11.73 2.08 -6.54
N GLN A 31 -11.58 0.89 -7.13
CA GLN A 31 -12.71 -0.02 -7.40
C GLN A 31 -13.33 -0.56 -6.11
N VAL A 32 -12.50 -0.95 -5.13
CA VAL A 32 -12.96 -1.41 -3.80
C VAL A 32 -13.73 -0.29 -3.10
N ASN A 33 -13.17 0.92 -3.10
CA ASN A 33 -13.75 2.08 -2.44
C ASN A 33 -15.17 2.38 -2.96
N ARG A 34 -15.39 2.34 -4.28
CA ARG A 34 -16.73 2.52 -4.85
C ARG A 34 -17.77 1.51 -4.37
N GLY A 35 -17.37 0.26 -4.09
CA GLY A 35 -18.27 -0.75 -3.53
C GLY A 35 -18.67 -0.43 -2.10
N VAL A 36 -17.71 0.00 -1.28
CA VAL A 36 -17.92 0.44 0.11
C VAL A 36 -18.76 1.72 0.17
N THR A 37 -18.54 2.66 -0.75
CA THR A 37 -19.34 3.90 -0.83
C THR A 37 -20.82 3.60 -1.05
N ALA A 38 -21.16 2.63 -1.90
CA ALA A 38 -22.56 2.27 -2.13
C ALA A 38 -23.26 1.71 -0.87
N LEU A 39 -22.55 0.91 -0.06
CA LEU A 39 -23.04 0.46 1.25
C LEU A 39 -23.29 1.64 2.19
N ALA A 40 -22.29 2.51 2.33
CA ALA A 40 -22.31 3.61 3.29
C ALA A 40 -23.33 4.70 2.93
N GLU A 41 -23.47 5.04 1.64
CA GLU A 41 -24.30 6.17 1.21
C GLU A 41 -25.74 5.79 0.89
N VAL A 42 -26.03 4.53 0.54
CA VAL A 42 -27.36 4.11 0.09
C VAL A 42 -27.97 3.11 1.05
N PHE A 43 -27.34 1.94 1.22
CA PHE A 43 -27.98 0.82 1.90
C PHE A 43 -28.08 1.00 3.43
N ILE A 44 -27.07 1.58 4.08
CA ILE A 44 -27.12 1.85 5.53
C ILE A 44 -28.21 2.89 5.87
N PRO A 45 -28.27 4.08 5.24
CA PRO A 45 -29.35 5.02 5.48
C PRO A 45 -30.72 4.43 5.18
N LEU A 46 -30.83 3.67 4.07
CA LEU A 46 -32.10 3.05 3.69
C LEU A 46 -32.59 2.01 4.69
N SER A 47 -31.70 1.14 5.18
CA SER A 47 -32.02 0.19 6.25
C SER A 47 -32.48 0.90 7.53
N LYS A 48 -31.90 2.06 7.85
CA LYS A 48 -32.32 2.87 8.99
C LYS A 48 -33.75 3.41 8.81
N GLU A 49 -34.07 3.96 7.64
CA GLU A 49 -35.43 4.48 7.38
C GLU A 49 -36.48 3.37 7.44
N ILE A 50 -36.19 2.17 6.91
CA ILE A 50 -37.14 1.04 7.02
C ILE A 50 -37.31 0.56 8.46
N ALA A 51 -36.22 0.48 9.24
CA ALA A 51 -36.31 0.15 10.66
C ALA A 51 -37.14 1.18 11.44
N GLU A 52 -37.04 2.46 11.08
CA GLU A 52 -37.86 3.52 11.67
C GLU A 52 -39.34 3.31 11.31
N ILE A 53 -39.67 2.98 10.06
CA ILE A 53 -41.05 2.66 9.63
C ILE A 53 -41.62 1.51 10.47
N ASP A 54 -40.88 0.40 10.60
CA ASP A 54 -41.30 -0.76 11.41
C ASP A 54 -41.57 -0.37 12.85
N LEU A 55 -40.63 0.36 13.45
CA LEU A 55 -40.72 0.79 14.83
C LEU A 55 -41.95 1.65 15.07
N GLN A 56 -42.21 2.62 14.18
CA GLN A 56 -43.33 3.56 14.28
C GLN A 56 -44.67 2.85 14.06
N ILE A 57 -44.78 1.89 13.12
CA ILE A 57 -45.99 1.09 12.90
C ILE A 57 -46.31 0.21 14.11
N ALA A 58 -45.31 -0.51 14.65
CA ALA A 58 -45.49 -1.32 15.85
C ALA A 58 -45.94 -0.46 17.05
N GLN A 59 -45.39 0.75 17.13
CA GLN A 59 -45.76 1.77 18.09
C GLN A 59 -47.19 2.30 17.91
N GLN A 60 -47.66 2.49 16.67
CA GLN A 60 -49.05 2.86 16.38
C GLN A 60 -50.03 1.74 16.79
N LYS A 61 -49.67 0.47 16.58
CA LYS A 61 -50.48 -0.67 17.04
C LYS A 61 -50.70 -0.64 18.55
N LEU A 62 -49.62 -0.44 19.31
CA LEU A 62 -49.67 -0.30 20.78
C LEU A 62 -50.57 0.88 21.23
N HIS A 63 -50.59 2.00 20.49
CA HIS A 63 -51.47 3.11 20.80
C HIS A 63 -52.95 2.74 20.66
N VAL A 64 -53.32 2.08 19.56
CA VAL A 64 -54.70 1.68 19.32
C VAL A 64 -55.17 0.72 20.41
N GLU A 65 -54.34 -0.24 20.81
CA GLU A 65 -54.65 -1.16 21.92
C GLU A 65 -54.80 -0.43 23.27
N ARG A 66 -53.94 0.54 23.56
CA ARG A 66 -54.03 1.37 24.77
C ARG A 66 -55.28 2.24 24.77
N LEU A 67 -55.60 2.87 23.64
CA LEU A 67 -56.81 3.67 23.46
C LEU A 67 -58.07 2.83 23.69
N GLU A 68 -58.13 1.64 23.10
CA GLU A 68 -59.24 0.72 23.34
C GLU A 68 -59.38 0.41 24.83
N LYS A 69 -58.29 0.03 25.50
CA LYS A 69 -58.30 -0.26 26.94
C LYS A 69 -58.79 0.92 27.76
N TYR A 70 -58.26 2.13 27.52
CA TYR A 70 -58.65 3.32 28.27
C TYR A 70 -60.11 3.68 28.04
N LEU A 71 -60.62 3.56 26.82
CA LEU A 71 -62.03 3.81 26.49
C LEU A 71 -62.95 2.79 27.16
N THR A 72 -62.57 1.51 27.21
CA THR A 72 -63.34 0.47 27.91
C THR A 72 -63.40 0.74 29.42
N VAL A 73 -62.26 1.07 30.05
CA VAL A 73 -62.23 1.36 31.50
C VAL A 73 -63.00 2.64 31.83
N THR A 74 -62.85 3.70 31.03
CA THR A 74 -63.59 4.96 31.24
C THR A 74 -65.10 4.71 31.19
N LYS A 75 -65.56 3.87 30.27
CA LYS A 75 -66.97 3.48 30.16
C LYS A 75 -67.46 2.70 31.39
N LEU A 76 -66.69 1.72 31.86
CA LEU A 76 -67.03 0.94 33.06
C LEU A 76 -67.16 1.86 34.28
N ASN A 77 -66.24 2.81 34.44
CA ASN A 77 -66.26 3.80 35.51
C ASN A 77 -67.46 4.75 35.39
N ASP A 78 -67.79 5.24 34.18
CA ASP A 78 -68.97 6.09 33.95
C ASP A 78 -70.29 5.33 34.27
N GLU A 79 -70.39 4.04 33.92
CA GLU A 79 -71.53 3.18 34.28
C GLU A 79 -71.63 2.95 35.80
N GLU A 80 -70.50 2.78 36.48
CA GLU A 80 -70.45 2.58 37.93
C GLU A 80 -70.78 3.87 38.69
N LEU A 81 -70.27 5.02 38.25
CA LEU A 81 -70.65 6.35 38.75
C LEU A 81 -72.15 6.61 38.58
N HIS A 82 -72.73 6.25 37.43
CA HIS A 82 -74.17 6.38 37.22
C HIS A 82 -74.99 5.48 38.16
N LYS A 83 -74.51 4.28 38.50
CA LYS A 83 -75.16 3.39 39.49
C LYS A 83 -75.05 3.94 40.91
N LEU A 84 -73.93 4.57 41.26
CA LEU A 84 -73.70 5.20 42.57
C LEU A 84 -74.58 6.45 42.78
N ALA A 85 -74.92 7.17 41.70
CA ALA A 85 -75.77 8.36 41.74
C ALA A 85 -77.28 8.08 41.85
N GLY A 86 -77.73 6.81 41.80
CA GLY A 86 -79.14 6.44 41.93
C GLY A 86 -79.67 6.52 43.38
N GLU A 87 -81.00 6.58 43.55
CA GLU A 87 -81.66 6.78 44.86
C GLU A 87 -81.36 5.68 45.91
N ILE A 88 -80.95 4.47 45.49
CA ILE A 88 -80.47 3.40 46.36
C ILE A 88 -79.31 2.66 45.66
N PRO A 89 -78.05 2.83 46.11
CA PRO A 89 -76.92 2.08 45.57
C PRO A 89 -77.08 0.58 45.87
N PRO A 90 -76.78 -0.34 44.94
CA PRO A 90 -76.84 -1.78 45.18
C PRO A 90 -76.04 -2.23 46.43
N GLU A 91 -76.53 -3.22 47.17
CA GLU A 91 -75.98 -3.69 48.45
C GLU A 91 -74.49 -4.12 48.38
N HIS A 92 -74.06 -4.64 47.23
CA HIS A 92 -72.66 -5.01 46.96
C HIS A 92 -71.73 -3.80 46.72
N LEU A 93 -72.28 -2.61 46.44
CA LEU A 93 -71.53 -1.35 46.35
C LEU A 93 -71.42 -0.64 47.71
N GLN A 94 -72.20 -1.08 48.70
CA GLN A 94 -72.19 -0.58 50.07
C GLN A 94 -71.29 -1.39 51.01
N THR A 95 -70.85 -2.59 50.57
CA THR A 95 -70.06 -3.52 51.38
C THR A 95 -68.57 -3.43 51.01
N GLY A 96 -67.78 -2.79 51.87
CA GLY A 96 -66.34 -2.61 51.70
C GLY A 96 -65.72 -1.69 52.77
N PRO A 97 -64.39 -1.61 52.88
CA PRO A 97 -63.70 -0.74 53.83
C PRO A 97 -63.74 0.75 53.44
N GLU A 98 -64.13 1.07 52.21
CA GLU A 98 -64.17 2.41 51.61
C GLU A 98 -65.60 2.96 51.62
N SER A 99 -65.78 4.24 51.95
CA SER A 99 -67.10 4.88 51.91
C SER A 99 -67.56 5.16 50.48
N LEU A 100 -68.88 5.24 50.28
CA LEU A 100 -69.50 5.55 48.99
C LEU A 100 -68.95 6.85 48.36
N ALA A 101 -68.72 7.87 49.19
CA ALA A 101 -68.18 9.16 48.76
C ALA A 101 -66.69 9.07 48.35
N GLU A 102 -65.89 8.29 49.07
CA GLU A 102 -64.48 8.03 48.72
C GLU A 102 -64.38 7.27 47.39
N LYS A 103 -65.23 6.24 47.20
CA LYS A 103 -65.27 5.47 45.96
C LYS A 103 -65.68 6.33 44.76
N GLN A 104 -66.69 7.19 44.92
CA GLN A 104 -67.11 8.12 43.87
C GLN A 104 -65.98 9.10 43.50
N THR A 105 -65.33 9.69 44.51
CA THR A 105 -64.20 10.62 44.31
C THR A 105 -63.03 9.96 43.58
N ARG A 106 -62.70 8.70 43.92
CA ARG A 106 -61.66 7.93 43.24
C ARG A 106 -61.98 7.69 41.77
N LEU A 107 -63.20 7.21 41.47
CA LEU A 107 -63.64 6.93 40.11
C LEU A 107 -63.67 8.20 39.24
N GLU A 108 -64.11 9.33 39.80
CA GLU A 108 -64.06 10.63 39.11
C GLU A 108 -62.63 11.07 38.80
N ALA A 109 -61.71 10.95 39.76
CA ALA A 109 -60.30 11.27 39.56
C ALA A 109 -59.66 10.36 38.49
N GLU A 110 -59.94 9.06 38.54
CA GLU A 110 -59.46 8.07 37.57
C GLU A 110 -59.99 8.36 36.16
N ASN A 111 -61.27 8.71 36.01
CA ASN A 111 -61.83 9.09 34.70
C ASN A 111 -61.24 10.40 34.14
N ILE A 112 -60.93 11.37 34.99
CA ILE A 112 -60.22 12.59 34.57
C ILE A 112 -58.82 12.24 34.04
N GLU A 113 -58.10 11.34 34.72
CA GLU A 113 -56.78 10.88 34.28
C GLU A 113 -56.86 10.10 32.98
N LEU A 114 -57.77 9.14 32.86
CA LEU A 114 -57.99 8.34 31.65
C LEU A 114 -58.33 9.23 30.45
N LYS A 115 -59.19 10.24 30.62
CA LYS A 115 -59.50 11.21 29.56
C LYS A 115 -58.26 11.99 29.11
N ARG A 116 -57.36 12.36 30.03
CA ARG A 116 -56.08 13.00 29.67
C ARG A 116 -55.16 12.03 28.92
N LEU A 117 -55.09 10.77 29.34
CA LEU A 117 -54.29 9.75 28.66
C LEU A 117 -54.81 9.49 27.24
N ILE A 118 -56.13 9.41 27.04
CA ILE A 118 -56.75 9.26 25.72
C ILE A 118 -56.33 10.39 24.77
N VAL A 119 -56.41 11.65 25.21
CA VAL A 119 -56.00 12.79 24.38
C VAL A 119 -54.53 12.71 23.99
N ARG A 120 -53.65 12.36 24.94
CA ARG A 120 -52.22 12.20 24.66
C ARG A 120 -51.96 11.10 23.63
N GLU A 121 -52.62 9.95 23.77
CA GLU A 121 -52.44 8.84 22.84
C GLU A 121 -52.97 9.18 21.43
N GLU A 122 -54.00 10.02 21.31
CA GLU A 122 -54.47 10.54 20.01
C GLU A 122 -53.46 11.49 19.36
N GLU A 123 -52.86 12.39 20.15
CA GLU A 123 -51.81 13.30 19.66
C GLU A 123 -50.58 12.52 19.19
N ASP A 124 -50.11 11.58 20.02
CA ASP A 124 -48.96 10.74 19.69
C ASP A 124 -49.21 9.90 18.42
N PHE A 125 -50.42 9.35 18.24
CA PHE A 125 -50.79 8.61 17.03
C PHE A 125 -50.61 9.46 15.76
N GLY A 126 -51.04 10.73 15.78
CA GLY A 126 -50.87 11.65 14.66
C GLY A 126 -49.43 12.04 14.39
N VAL A 127 -48.61 12.21 15.43
CA VAL A 127 -47.17 12.49 15.28
C VAL A 127 -46.44 11.30 14.66
N ARG A 128 -46.77 10.07 15.09
CA ARG A 128 -46.16 8.85 14.54
C ARG A 128 -46.49 8.66 13.07
N GLU A 129 -47.70 9.01 12.64
CA GLU A 129 -48.06 9.01 11.21
C GLU A 129 -47.13 9.87 10.37
N LEU A 130 -46.91 11.12 10.80
CA LEU A 130 -46.04 12.05 10.09
C LEU A 130 -44.59 11.54 10.04
N ASN A 131 -44.15 10.83 11.08
CA ASN A 131 -42.82 10.21 11.10
C ASN A 131 -42.71 9.05 10.11
N VAL A 132 -43.74 8.20 9.98
CA VAL A 132 -43.75 7.13 8.99
C VAL A 132 -43.73 7.70 7.57
N ASP A 133 -44.58 8.69 7.28
CA ASP A 133 -44.60 9.36 5.97
C ASP A 133 -43.26 10.00 5.62
N ALA A 134 -42.62 10.65 6.60
CA ALA A 134 -41.30 11.24 6.44
C ALA A 134 -40.23 10.16 6.16
N ALA A 135 -40.26 9.04 6.89
CA ALA A 135 -39.31 7.95 6.72
C ALA A 135 -39.45 7.25 5.36
N ILE A 136 -40.69 6.98 4.92
CA ILE A 136 -40.97 6.43 3.59
C ILE A 136 -40.45 7.38 2.50
N LYS A 137 -40.76 8.67 2.61
CA LYS A 137 -40.30 9.67 1.63
C LYS A 137 -38.78 9.82 1.61
N ASN A 138 -38.12 9.71 2.77
CA ASN A 138 -36.66 9.72 2.84
C ASN A 138 -36.08 8.47 2.15
N ALA A 139 -36.66 7.30 2.40
CA ALA A 139 -36.26 6.05 1.77
C ALA A 139 -36.40 6.12 0.24
N GLU A 140 -37.53 6.62 -0.28
CA GLU A 140 -37.76 6.84 -1.71
C GLU A 140 -36.70 7.78 -2.30
N ASN A 141 -36.46 8.94 -1.66
CA ASN A 141 -35.45 9.91 -2.10
C ASN A 141 -34.02 9.33 -2.13
N ILE A 142 -33.66 8.46 -1.18
CA ILE A 142 -32.36 7.79 -1.15
C ILE A 142 -32.23 6.88 -2.38
N VAL A 143 -33.27 6.09 -2.67
CA VAL A 143 -33.29 5.17 -3.81
C VAL A 143 -33.27 5.93 -5.14
N GLU A 144 -34.07 6.98 -5.30
CA GLU A 144 -34.09 7.82 -6.51
C GLU A 144 -32.72 8.45 -6.80
N LYS A 145 -32.09 9.06 -5.79
CA LYS A 145 -30.73 9.61 -5.94
C LYS A 145 -29.70 8.55 -6.27
N ALA A 146 -29.87 7.33 -5.75
CA ALA A 146 -28.98 6.21 -6.03
C ALA A 146 -29.15 5.73 -7.48
N VAL A 147 -30.37 5.71 -8.02
CA VAL A 147 -30.66 5.39 -9.43
C VAL A 147 -29.94 6.36 -10.35
N ASP A 148 -30.06 7.67 -10.10
CA ASP A 148 -29.44 8.72 -10.95
C ASP A 148 -27.91 8.66 -10.98
N ARG A 149 -27.28 8.19 -9.89
CA ARG A 149 -25.82 8.08 -9.76
C ARG A 149 -25.27 6.76 -10.30
N THR A 150 -26.12 5.78 -10.56
CA THR A 150 -25.70 4.40 -10.87
C THR A 150 -25.65 4.16 -12.37
N VAL A 151 -24.49 3.70 -12.86
CA VAL A 151 -24.26 3.45 -14.30
C VAL A 151 -24.57 1.99 -14.70
N THR A 152 -24.63 1.06 -13.74
CA THR A 152 -24.81 -0.37 -14.01
C THR A 152 -26.30 -0.73 -14.12
N ILE A 153 -26.73 -1.26 -15.28
CA ILE A 153 -28.12 -1.64 -15.57
C ILE A 153 -28.69 -2.58 -14.49
N GLU A 154 -27.92 -3.57 -14.03
CA GLU A 154 -28.37 -4.52 -12.99
C GLU A 154 -28.70 -3.82 -11.67
N LYS A 155 -27.86 -2.88 -11.23
CA LYS A 155 -28.07 -2.13 -10.00
C LYS A 155 -29.24 -1.15 -10.13
N VAL A 156 -29.39 -0.51 -11.29
CA VAL A 156 -30.55 0.36 -11.56
C VAL A 156 -31.84 -0.44 -11.50
N LYS A 157 -31.89 -1.63 -12.12
CA LYS A 157 -33.08 -2.50 -12.08
C LYS A 157 -33.44 -2.90 -10.65
N ALA A 158 -32.45 -3.25 -9.85
CA ALA A 158 -32.63 -3.57 -8.44
C ALA A 158 -33.20 -2.39 -7.63
N LEU A 159 -32.61 -1.21 -7.76
CA LEU A 159 -33.07 0.00 -7.08
C LEU A 159 -34.49 0.39 -7.51
N LEU A 160 -34.82 0.25 -8.79
CA LEU A 160 -36.19 0.49 -9.27
C LEU A 160 -37.19 -0.52 -8.70
N LYS A 161 -36.81 -1.79 -8.55
CA LYS A 161 -37.66 -2.79 -7.90
C LYS A 161 -37.91 -2.41 -6.44
N LEU A 162 -36.87 -1.96 -5.73
CA LEU A 162 -36.99 -1.49 -4.35
C LEU A 162 -37.89 -0.24 -4.23
N LEU A 163 -37.79 0.69 -5.19
CA LEU A 163 -38.67 1.86 -5.25
C LEU A 163 -40.14 1.46 -5.37
N VAL A 164 -40.45 0.46 -6.21
CA VAL A 164 -41.82 -0.08 -6.34
C VAL A 164 -42.31 -0.67 -5.01
N HIS A 165 -41.45 -1.37 -4.27
CA HIS A 165 -41.81 -1.90 -2.94
C HIS A 165 -42.06 -0.78 -1.92
N LEU A 166 -41.24 0.28 -1.91
CA LEU A 166 -41.45 1.44 -1.03
C LEU A 166 -42.77 2.17 -1.34
N GLN A 167 -43.12 2.31 -2.62
CA GLN A 167 -44.41 2.89 -3.04
C GLN A 167 -45.59 2.01 -2.60
N SER A 168 -45.45 0.69 -2.68
CA SER A 168 -46.45 -0.26 -2.17
C SER A 168 -46.64 -0.13 -0.66
N ILE A 169 -45.54 -0.02 0.10
CA ILE A 169 -45.56 0.23 1.55
C ILE A 169 -46.29 1.53 1.85
N ASN A 170 -46.00 2.61 1.11
CA ASN A 170 -46.68 3.90 1.26
C ASN A 170 -48.20 3.79 1.06
N GLN A 171 -48.61 3.11 0.00
CA GLN A 171 -50.02 2.92 -0.32
C GLN A 171 -50.76 2.10 0.76
N GLN A 172 -50.15 1.01 1.21
CA GLN A 172 -50.72 0.16 2.27
C GLN A 172 -50.75 0.87 3.61
N HIS A 173 -49.69 1.62 3.96
CA HIS A 173 -49.65 2.43 5.16
C HIS A 173 -50.76 3.49 5.17
N SER A 174 -50.95 4.22 4.06
CA SER A 174 -52.02 5.21 3.92
C SER A 174 -53.42 4.59 4.10
N SER A 175 -53.65 3.41 3.52
CA SER A 175 -54.89 2.64 3.69
C SER A 175 -55.11 2.25 5.16
N LEU A 176 -54.08 1.67 5.78
CA LEU A 176 -54.10 1.25 7.18
C LEU A 176 -54.35 2.42 8.13
N HIS A 177 -53.72 3.57 7.89
CA HIS A 177 -53.92 4.79 8.68
C HIS A 177 -55.36 5.28 8.61
N ALA A 178 -55.94 5.31 7.40
CA ALA A 178 -57.33 5.70 7.21
C ALA A 178 -58.28 4.79 8.01
N GLN A 179 -58.03 3.48 8.00
CA GLN A 179 -58.82 2.52 8.78
C GLN A 179 -58.61 2.67 10.29
N LYS A 180 -57.37 2.83 10.77
CA LYS A 180 -57.07 3.08 12.20
C LYS A 180 -57.72 4.36 12.71
N THR A 181 -57.73 5.42 11.91
CA THR A 181 -58.44 6.68 12.23
C THR A 181 -59.95 6.46 12.37
N LEU A 182 -60.55 5.68 11.47
CA LEU A 182 -61.95 5.29 11.58
C LEU A 182 -62.22 4.41 12.81
N LEU A 183 -61.29 3.53 13.20
CA LEU A 183 -61.39 2.70 14.41
C LEU A 183 -61.38 3.57 15.67
N ILE A 184 -60.46 4.52 15.78
CA ILE A 184 -60.39 5.45 16.91
C ILE A 184 -61.72 6.22 17.04
N ARG A 185 -62.27 6.69 15.91
CA ARG A 185 -63.59 7.35 15.90
C ARG A 185 -64.72 6.40 16.32
N ALA A 186 -64.72 5.17 15.82
CA ALA A 186 -65.72 4.14 16.14
C ALA A 186 -65.66 3.72 17.62
N LEU A 187 -64.46 3.60 18.20
CA LEU A 187 -64.22 3.34 19.61
C LEU A 187 -64.85 4.43 20.49
N LYS A 188 -64.68 5.70 20.11
CA LYS A 188 -65.29 6.84 20.83
C LYS A 188 -66.81 6.87 20.73
N GLN A 189 -67.36 6.52 19.56
CA GLN A 189 -68.79 6.56 19.27
C GLN A 189 -69.54 5.27 19.63
N GLN A 190 -68.84 4.24 20.11
CA GLN A 190 -69.42 2.93 20.41
C GLN A 190 -70.16 2.32 19.21
N SER A 191 -69.59 2.48 18.01
CA SER A 191 -70.20 2.00 16.77
C SER A 191 -70.26 0.47 16.74
N PRO A 192 -71.35 -0.14 16.24
CA PRO A 192 -71.42 -1.59 16.04
C PRO A 192 -70.43 -2.10 14.98
N THR A 193 -69.87 -1.22 14.14
CA THR A 193 -68.88 -1.57 13.09
C THR A 193 -67.49 -1.90 13.63
N LEU A 194 -67.27 -1.84 14.95
CA LEU A 194 -65.95 -2.02 15.57
C LEU A 194 -65.29 -3.35 15.20
N PHE A 195 -66.08 -4.43 15.19
CA PHE A 195 -65.58 -5.77 14.91
C PHE A 195 -65.12 -5.93 13.45
N GLU A 196 -65.92 -5.43 12.50
CA GLU A 196 -65.58 -5.45 11.07
C GLU A 196 -64.33 -4.61 10.79
N LEU A 197 -64.23 -3.44 11.41
CA LEU A 197 -63.10 -2.53 11.21
C LEU A 197 -61.79 -3.11 11.76
N LYS A 198 -61.85 -3.78 12.91
CA LYS A 198 -60.68 -4.48 13.47
C LYS A 198 -60.19 -5.58 12.54
N LYS A 199 -61.11 -6.37 11.98
CA LYS A 199 -60.76 -7.42 11.02
C LYS A 199 -60.11 -6.85 9.76
N LEU A 200 -60.66 -5.76 9.20
CA LEU A 200 -60.07 -5.08 8.04
C LEU A 200 -58.67 -4.54 8.34
N ILE A 201 -58.47 -3.95 9.53
CA ILE A 201 -57.16 -3.47 9.96
C ILE A 201 -56.16 -4.62 10.07
N GLU A 202 -56.56 -5.76 10.65
CA GLU A 202 -55.71 -6.95 10.75
C GLU A 202 -55.28 -7.44 9.35
N GLU A 203 -56.22 -7.50 8.39
CA GLU A 203 -55.91 -7.85 7.00
C GLU A 203 -54.97 -6.85 6.31
N GLU A 204 -55.08 -5.55 6.59
CA GLU A 204 -54.17 -4.53 6.05
C GLU A 204 -52.80 -4.52 6.75
N GLU A 205 -52.75 -4.81 8.06
CA GLU A 205 -51.49 -4.99 8.80
C GLU A 205 -50.68 -6.16 8.24
N ASP A 206 -51.35 -7.28 7.94
CA ASP A 206 -50.70 -8.45 7.33
C ASP A 206 -50.12 -8.11 5.95
N LYS A 207 -50.87 -7.40 5.11
CA LYS A 207 -50.40 -6.97 3.78
C LYS A 207 -49.21 -6.02 3.87
N LEU A 208 -49.24 -5.09 4.83
CA LEU A 208 -48.14 -4.15 5.06
C LEU A 208 -46.89 -4.90 5.54
N ALA A 209 -47.05 -5.81 6.50
CA ALA A 209 -45.96 -6.66 6.99
C ALA A 209 -45.33 -7.49 5.87
N GLU A 210 -46.14 -8.04 4.95
CA GLU A 210 -45.64 -8.76 3.77
C GLU A 210 -44.80 -7.85 2.86
N SER A 211 -45.29 -6.65 2.51
CA SER A 211 -44.52 -5.71 1.69
C SER A 211 -43.24 -5.25 2.36
N MET A 212 -43.27 -5.02 3.68
CA MET A 212 -42.09 -4.65 4.45
C MET A 212 -41.07 -5.77 4.50
N ALA A 213 -41.50 -7.02 4.67
CA ALA A 213 -40.63 -8.19 4.63
C ALA A 213 -39.91 -8.32 3.28
N VAL A 214 -40.63 -8.11 2.17
CA VAL A 214 -40.03 -8.13 0.82
C VAL A 214 -39.00 -7.01 0.64
N ALA A 215 -39.28 -5.79 1.12
CA ALA A 215 -38.32 -4.69 1.07
C ALA A 215 -37.06 -4.98 1.91
N TRP A 216 -37.25 -5.55 3.10
CA TRP A 216 -36.15 -5.97 3.98
C TRP A 216 -35.28 -7.06 3.37
N GLU A 217 -35.88 -8.06 2.74
CA GLU A 217 -35.17 -9.14 2.06
C GLU A 217 -34.29 -8.57 0.93
N GLU A 218 -34.86 -7.68 0.11
CA GLU A 218 -34.13 -7.05 -1.00
C GLU A 218 -32.96 -6.20 -0.49
N ILE A 219 -33.18 -5.37 0.54
CA ILE A 219 -32.10 -4.55 1.14
C ILE A 219 -31.03 -5.41 1.79
N SER A 220 -31.42 -6.44 2.54
CA SER A 220 -30.49 -7.35 3.21
C SER A 220 -29.63 -8.10 2.19
N TYR A 221 -30.25 -8.58 1.11
CA TYR A 221 -29.56 -9.21 -0.01
C TYR A 221 -28.50 -8.30 -0.63
N PHE A 222 -28.85 -7.05 -0.94
CA PHE A 222 -27.88 -6.10 -1.51
C PHE A 222 -26.79 -5.70 -0.52
N THR A 223 -27.15 -5.52 0.74
CA THR A 223 -26.19 -5.15 1.79
C THR A 223 -25.17 -6.27 2.00
N GLU A 224 -25.63 -7.53 2.06
CA GLU A 224 -24.75 -8.69 2.22
C GLU A 224 -23.83 -8.87 1.00
N ILE A 225 -24.37 -8.78 -0.22
CA ILE A 225 -23.57 -8.93 -1.44
C ILE A 225 -22.56 -7.81 -1.56
N ALA A 226 -22.96 -6.56 -1.32
CA ALA A 226 -22.03 -5.45 -1.40
C ALA A 226 -20.93 -5.58 -0.33
N ALA A 227 -21.25 -6.08 0.87
CA ALA A 227 -20.28 -6.29 1.94
C ALA A 227 -19.29 -7.41 1.60
N LYS A 228 -19.79 -8.56 1.13
CA LYS A 228 -18.94 -9.68 0.68
C LYS A 228 -18.05 -9.27 -0.47
N LYS A 229 -18.60 -8.58 -1.48
CA LYS A 229 -17.85 -8.14 -2.66
C LYS A 229 -16.80 -7.09 -2.32
N ALA A 230 -17.08 -6.20 -1.37
CA ALA A 230 -16.09 -5.26 -0.84
C ALA A 230 -14.93 -5.99 -0.16
N ALA A 231 -15.22 -6.95 0.73
CA ALA A 231 -14.21 -7.74 1.42
C ALA A 231 -13.36 -8.61 0.46
N GLU A 232 -13.97 -9.19 -0.56
CA GLU A 232 -13.27 -9.94 -1.61
C GLU A 232 -12.31 -9.05 -2.41
N HIS A 233 -12.79 -7.89 -2.85
CA HIS A 233 -11.95 -6.96 -3.59
C HIS A 233 -10.79 -6.42 -2.73
N GLU A 234 -11.00 -6.21 -1.43
CA GLU A 234 -9.93 -5.83 -0.49
C GLU A 234 -8.86 -6.93 -0.40
N ARG A 235 -9.26 -8.19 -0.19
CA ARG A 235 -8.32 -9.34 -0.15
C ARG A 235 -7.57 -9.52 -1.46
N GLN A 236 -8.26 -9.38 -2.60
CA GLN A 236 -7.65 -9.46 -3.92
C GLN A 236 -6.63 -8.33 -4.12
N ALA A 237 -6.96 -7.10 -3.73
CA ALA A 237 -6.05 -5.96 -3.83
C ALA A 237 -4.79 -6.18 -2.98
N LEU A 238 -4.94 -6.64 -1.72
CA LEU A 238 -3.80 -6.97 -0.86
C LEU A 238 -2.92 -8.08 -1.44
N THR A 239 -3.52 -9.16 -1.94
CA THR A 239 -2.78 -10.29 -2.52
C THR A 239 -1.99 -9.85 -3.75
N VAL A 240 -2.62 -9.08 -4.66
CA VAL A 240 -1.97 -8.52 -5.84
C VAL A 240 -0.80 -7.61 -5.45
N ASN A 241 -0.98 -6.75 -4.45
CA ASN A 241 0.09 -5.87 -3.96
C ASN A 241 1.29 -6.67 -3.41
N ILE A 242 1.03 -7.70 -2.60
CA ILE A 242 2.10 -8.55 -2.04
C ILE A 242 2.85 -9.27 -3.16
N VAL A 243 2.12 -9.89 -4.11
CA VAL A 243 2.74 -10.60 -5.24
C VAL A 243 3.58 -9.65 -6.08
N LEU A 244 3.05 -8.47 -6.40
CA LEU A 244 3.74 -7.50 -7.25
C LEU A 244 4.97 -6.90 -6.55
N ALA A 245 4.89 -6.66 -5.23
CA ALA A 245 6.02 -6.26 -4.41
C ALA A 245 7.10 -7.36 -4.37
N ALA A 246 6.70 -8.63 -4.19
CA ALA A 246 7.62 -9.76 -4.18
C ALA A 246 8.35 -9.92 -5.53
N VAL A 247 7.61 -9.88 -6.64
CA VAL A 247 8.17 -9.95 -8.00
C VAL A 247 9.14 -8.79 -8.24
N SER A 248 8.76 -7.57 -7.87
CA SER A 248 9.62 -6.39 -7.99
C SER A 248 10.90 -6.52 -7.16
N GLY A 249 10.80 -7.02 -5.93
CA GLY A 249 11.94 -7.27 -5.05
C GLY A 249 12.90 -8.31 -5.62
N VAL A 250 12.39 -9.43 -6.13
CA VAL A 250 13.21 -10.48 -6.77
C VAL A 250 13.92 -9.93 -8.02
N LEU A 251 13.21 -9.20 -8.87
CA LEU A 251 13.81 -8.56 -10.06
C LEU A 251 14.89 -7.55 -9.69
N ALA A 252 14.66 -6.73 -8.65
CA ALA A 252 15.64 -5.77 -8.18
C ALA A 252 16.92 -6.46 -7.68
N LEU A 253 16.80 -7.55 -6.93
CA LEU A 253 17.94 -8.35 -6.45
C LEU A 253 18.71 -8.99 -7.62
N LEU A 254 18.01 -9.56 -8.61
CA LEU A 254 18.63 -10.16 -9.79
C LEU A 254 19.41 -9.12 -10.61
N LEU A 255 18.79 -7.97 -10.91
CA LEU A 255 19.44 -6.89 -11.67
C LEU A 255 20.61 -6.27 -10.90
N SER A 256 20.48 -6.09 -9.58
CA SER A 256 21.56 -5.59 -8.74
C SER A 256 22.76 -6.55 -8.74
N SER A 257 22.51 -7.86 -8.56
CA SER A 257 23.55 -8.89 -8.62
C SER A 257 24.30 -8.88 -9.95
N LEU A 258 23.58 -8.75 -11.08
CA LEU A 258 24.20 -8.64 -12.41
C LEU A 258 25.12 -7.42 -12.54
N VAL A 259 24.68 -6.24 -12.08
CA VAL A 259 25.49 -5.02 -12.13
C VAL A 259 26.72 -5.14 -11.23
N ILE A 260 26.56 -5.67 -10.02
CA ILE A 260 27.66 -5.88 -9.07
C ILE A 260 28.71 -6.80 -9.68
N GLN A 261 28.31 -7.94 -10.25
CA GLN A 261 29.26 -8.86 -10.87
C GLN A 261 30.01 -8.22 -12.05
N ARG A 262 29.32 -7.46 -12.90
CA ARG A 262 29.92 -6.81 -14.06
C ARG A 262 30.90 -5.67 -13.74
N ILE A 263 30.78 -5.05 -12.56
CA ILE A 263 31.67 -3.97 -12.13
C ILE A 263 32.78 -4.51 -11.22
N LEU A 264 32.43 -5.36 -10.26
CA LEU A 264 33.36 -5.79 -9.21
C LEU A 264 34.41 -6.79 -9.70
N GLN A 265 34.07 -7.64 -10.68
CA GLN A 265 35.01 -8.66 -11.18
C GLN A 265 36.22 -8.03 -11.89
N PRO A 266 36.08 -7.08 -12.84
CA PRO A 266 37.24 -6.39 -13.43
C PRO A 266 38.06 -5.59 -12.41
N LEU A 267 37.41 -4.97 -11.42
CA LEU A 267 38.10 -4.24 -10.36
C LEU A 267 38.96 -5.17 -9.49
N ARG A 268 38.45 -6.38 -9.16
CA ARG A 268 39.23 -7.39 -8.44
C ARG A 268 40.44 -7.84 -9.25
N LEU A 269 40.28 -8.06 -10.56
CA LEU A 269 41.39 -8.41 -11.45
C LEU A 269 42.48 -7.32 -11.46
N LEU A 270 42.08 -6.05 -11.58
CA LEU A 270 42.99 -4.90 -11.50
C LEU A 270 43.70 -4.82 -10.15
N MET A 271 42.98 -5.04 -9.04
CA MET A 271 43.59 -5.08 -7.70
C MET A 271 44.61 -6.21 -7.56
N ASP A 272 44.27 -7.42 -8.03
CA ASP A 272 45.15 -8.59 -7.95
C ASP A 272 46.42 -8.40 -8.78
N CYS A 273 46.31 -7.83 -9.98
CA CYS A 273 47.46 -7.49 -10.81
C CYS A 273 48.31 -6.37 -10.21
N THR A 274 47.69 -5.34 -9.63
CA THR A 274 48.43 -4.28 -8.92
C THR A 274 49.29 -4.85 -7.79
N ARG A 275 48.74 -5.80 -7.01
CA ARG A 275 49.49 -6.48 -5.94
C ARG A 275 50.68 -7.29 -6.47
N LYS A 276 50.57 -7.91 -7.65
CA LYS A 276 51.70 -8.61 -8.28
C LYS A 276 52.81 -7.64 -8.68
N ILE A 277 52.45 -6.50 -9.26
CA ILE A 277 53.41 -5.45 -9.62
C ILE A 277 54.14 -4.91 -8.39
N GLU A 278 53.43 -4.72 -7.27
CA GLU A 278 54.05 -4.32 -6.00
C GLU A 278 55.12 -5.31 -5.53
N SER A 279 54.93 -6.60 -5.78
CA SER A 279 55.93 -7.64 -5.49
C SER A 279 57.07 -7.75 -6.51
N GLY A 280 57.12 -6.87 -7.52
CA GLY A 280 58.13 -6.87 -8.58
C GLY A 280 57.79 -7.78 -9.78
N ASP A 281 56.66 -8.49 -9.75
CA ASP A 281 56.18 -9.28 -10.88
C ASP A 281 55.50 -8.36 -11.90
N LEU A 282 56.28 -7.91 -12.87
CA LEU A 282 55.77 -7.09 -13.97
C LEU A 282 55.15 -7.92 -15.09
N SER A 283 55.04 -9.26 -15.02
CA SER A 283 54.62 -10.09 -16.16
C SER A 283 53.13 -10.00 -16.55
N GLY A 284 52.29 -9.45 -15.67
CA GLY A 284 50.84 -9.36 -15.89
C GLY A 284 50.44 -8.35 -16.98
N GLU A 285 49.56 -8.77 -17.89
CA GLU A 285 48.83 -7.88 -18.81
C GLU A 285 47.33 -8.09 -18.59
N ILE A 286 46.58 -7.00 -18.50
CA ILE A 286 45.14 -7.04 -18.25
C ILE A 286 44.39 -6.80 -19.56
N GLU A 287 43.74 -7.83 -20.09
CA GLU A 287 42.83 -7.69 -21.22
C GLU A 287 41.37 -7.58 -20.72
N ILE A 288 40.90 -6.35 -20.49
CA ILE A 288 39.50 -6.12 -20.14
C ILE A 288 38.70 -5.76 -21.40
N LYS A 289 37.71 -6.60 -21.72
CA LYS A 289 36.82 -6.46 -22.89
C LYS A 289 35.55 -5.65 -22.58
N THR A 290 35.65 -4.57 -21.80
CA THR A 290 34.51 -3.68 -21.54
C THR A 290 34.59 -2.43 -22.44
N ARG A 291 33.48 -1.69 -22.56
CA ARG A 291 33.37 -0.44 -23.34
C ARG A 291 32.89 0.70 -22.45
N ASP A 292 33.54 0.84 -21.32
CA ASP A 292 33.23 1.78 -20.24
C ASP A 292 34.52 2.25 -19.56
N GLU A 293 34.39 3.03 -18.48
CA GLU A 293 35.50 3.63 -17.75
C GLU A 293 36.48 2.60 -17.19
N ILE A 294 36.07 1.33 -17.04
CA ILE A 294 36.99 0.24 -16.67
C ILE A 294 37.98 -0.03 -17.80
N SER A 295 37.55 0.05 -19.07
CA SER A 295 38.44 -0.09 -20.22
C SER A 295 39.50 1.00 -20.24
N ASP A 296 39.10 2.25 -19.96
CA ASP A 296 40.01 3.38 -19.90
C ASP A 296 41.05 3.17 -18.78
N LEU A 297 40.59 2.76 -17.59
CA LEU A 297 41.47 2.42 -16.47
C LEU A 297 42.43 1.27 -16.80
N SER A 298 41.95 0.26 -17.53
CA SER A 298 42.77 -0.89 -17.94
C SER A 298 43.86 -0.50 -18.92
N HIS A 299 43.55 0.38 -19.87
CA HIS A 299 44.56 0.90 -20.80
C HIS A 299 45.61 1.75 -20.09
N SER A 300 45.20 2.65 -19.18
CA SER A 300 46.14 3.42 -18.37
C SER A 300 47.01 2.54 -17.48
N PHE A 301 46.42 1.50 -16.87
CA PHE A 301 47.15 0.52 -16.08
C PHE A 301 48.19 -0.23 -16.91
N ASN A 302 47.80 -0.82 -18.06
CA ASN A 302 48.73 -1.54 -18.93
C ASN A 302 49.87 -0.64 -19.43
N ASN A 303 49.59 0.63 -19.73
CA ASN A 303 50.63 1.58 -20.12
C ASN A 303 51.64 1.83 -18.98
N MET A 304 51.17 1.96 -17.74
CA MET A 304 52.05 2.05 -16.57
C MET A 304 52.92 0.80 -16.43
N VAL A 305 52.35 -0.41 -16.55
CA VAL A 305 53.14 -1.66 -16.49
C VAL A 305 54.18 -1.70 -17.61
N TYR A 306 53.81 -1.28 -18.82
CA TYR A 306 54.72 -1.22 -19.96
C TYR A 306 55.91 -0.29 -19.69
N GLU A 307 55.67 0.93 -19.19
CA GLU A 307 56.75 1.88 -18.87
C GLU A 307 57.62 1.40 -17.70
N LEU A 308 57.05 0.71 -16.70
CA LEU A 308 57.82 0.06 -15.64
C LEU A 308 58.75 -1.03 -16.20
N ARG A 309 58.22 -1.92 -17.06
CA ARG A 309 59.04 -2.96 -17.72
C ARG A 309 60.17 -2.36 -18.53
N LYS A 310 59.88 -1.33 -19.32
CA LYS A 310 60.84 -0.62 -20.15
C LYS A 310 61.93 0.04 -19.30
N THR A 311 61.55 0.65 -18.17
CA THR A 311 62.50 1.26 -17.22
C THR A 311 63.42 0.20 -16.62
N GLU A 312 62.88 -0.98 -16.26
CA GLU A 312 63.66 -2.09 -15.73
C GLU A 312 64.62 -2.68 -16.78
N GLU A 313 64.18 -2.80 -18.04
CA GLU A 313 65.03 -3.22 -19.16
C GLU A 313 66.19 -2.23 -19.40
N ILE A 314 65.91 -0.92 -19.34
CA ILE A 314 66.93 0.14 -19.49
C ILE A 314 67.94 0.05 -18.34
N LYS A 315 67.49 -0.09 -17.08
CA LYS A 315 68.39 -0.29 -15.92
C LYS A 315 69.29 -1.51 -16.11
N GLY A 316 68.71 -2.63 -16.55
CA GLY A 316 69.45 -3.87 -16.83
C GLY A 316 70.51 -3.72 -17.91
N LYS A 317 70.22 -2.96 -18.99
CA LYS A 317 71.20 -2.67 -20.05
C LYS A 317 72.26 -1.67 -19.60
N PHE A 318 71.90 -0.60 -18.88
CA PHE A 318 72.85 0.42 -18.41
C PHE A 318 73.90 -0.15 -17.44
N GLY A 319 73.50 -1.10 -16.58
CA GLY A 319 74.44 -1.84 -15.71
C GLY A 319 75.50 -2.67 -16.45
N GLN A 320 75.36 -2.90 -17.76
CA GLN A 320 76.38 -3.59 -18.57
C GLN A 320 77.49 -2.66 -19.06
N TYR A 321 77.26 -1.35 -19.10
CA TYR A 321 78.17 -0.35 -19.67
C TYR A 321 78.80 0.57 -18.64
N VAL A 322 78.33 0.53 -17.39
CA VAL A 322 78.81 1.37 -16.30
C VAL A 322 79.26 0.48 -15.15
N ASP A 323 80.44 0.75 -14.60
CA ASP A 323 80.99 -0.01 -13.47
C ASP A 323 79.93 -0.10 -12.35
N PRO A 324 79.63 -1.31 -11.81
CA PRO A 324 78.61 -1.51 -10.79
C PRO A 324 78.76 -0.57 -9.59
N ARG A 325 79.98 -0.13 -9.26
CA ARG A 325 80.25 0.79 -8.15
C ARG A 325 79.68 2.19 -8.39
N VAL A 326 79.66 2.66 -9.64
CA VAL A 326 79.07 3.96 -10.01
C VAL A 326 77.54 3.87 -9.94
N VAL A 327 76.96 2.77 -10.44
CA VAL A 327 75.52 2.52 -10.39
C VAL A 327 75.02 2.38 -8.94
N SER A 328 75.71 1.59 -8.10
CA SER A 328 75.34 1.44 -6.69
C SER A 328 75.43 2.75 -5.90
N ARG A 329 76.40 3.63 -6.22
CA ARG A 329 76.51 4.96 -5.61
C ARG A 329 75.35 5.87 -6.03
N LEU A 330 75.00 5.92 -7.32
CA LEU A 330 73.86 6.69 -7.82
C LEU A 330 72.51 6.23 -7.26
N ILE A 331 72.33 4.93 -7.05
CA ILE A 331 71.09 4.39 -6.46
C ILE A 331 71.01 4.72 -4.96
N SER A 332 72.14 4.70 -4.25
CA SER A 332 72.19 4.94 -2.79
C SER A 332 72.14 6.42 -2.43
N ASP A 333 72.59 7.30 -3.32
CA ASP A 333 72.58 8.75 -3.16
C ASP A 333 72.07 9.42 -4.45
N PRO A 334 70.74 9.63 -4.58
CA PRO A 334 70.11 10.17 -5.78
C PRO A 334 70.49 11.64 -6.09
N ASP A 335 70.94 12.37 -5.07
CA ASP A 335 71.34 13.79 -5.18
C ASP A 335 72.85 13.94 -5.47
N LEU A 336 73.56 12.82 -5.65
CA LEU A 336 74.99 12.80 -5.95
C LEU A 336 75.28 13.50 -7.29
N ASN A 337 75.77 14.72 -7.21
CA ASN A 337 76.34 15.42 -8.37
C ASN A 337 77.68 14.78 -8.76
N LEU A 338 77.63 13.86 -9.73
CA LEU A 338 78.82 13.28 -10.37
C LEU A 338 79.78 14.32 -11.00
N ALA A 339 79.33 15.56 -11.15
CA ALA A 339 80.11 16.66 -11.69
C ALA A 339 81.18 17.21 -10.73
N ASP A 340 81.09 16.91 -9.43
CA ASP A 340 82.12 17.29 -8.47
C ASP A 340 83.30 16.31 -8.57
N GLY A 341 84.24 16.65 -9.45
CA GLY A 341 85.47 15.89 -9.63
C GLY A 341 86.30 15.85 -8.34
N GLU A 342 86.76 14.65 -7.95
CA GLU A 342 87.62 14.46 -6.79
C GLU A 342 89.10 14.35 -7.20
N LYS A 343 90.00 15.00 -6.45
CA LYS A 343 91.44 14.74 -6.59
C LYS A 343 91.80 13.48 -5.82
N LYS A 344 92.20 12.45 -6.55
CA LYS A 344 92.70 11.19 -5.99
C LYS A 344 94.09 10.85 -6.51
N VAL A 345 94.90 10.26 -5.64
CA VAL A 345 96.15 9.62 -6.06
C VAL A 345 95.77 8.27 -6.67
N VAL A 346 96.04 8.12 -7.97
CA VAL A 346 95.74 6.91 -8.74
C VAL A 346 96.99 6.42 -9.46
N SER A 347 97.09 5.11 -9.65
CA SER A 347 98.06 4.51 -10.55
C SER A 347 97.37 4.20 -11.87
N VAL A 348 97.86 4.76 -12.96
CA VAL A 348 97.27 4.58 -14.30
C VAL A 348 98.13 3.60 -15.10
N PHE A 349 97.50 2.62 -15.73
CA PHE A 349 98.15 1.66 -16.60
C PHE A 349 97.54 1.77 -18.00
N PHE A 350 98.40 1.93 -19.01
CA PHE A 350 98.01 1.94 -20.42
C PHE A 350 98.58 0.71 -21.12
N ALA A 351 97.74 0.03 -21.89
CA ALA A 351 98.11 -1.08 -22.76
C ALA A 351 97.43 -0.92 -24.12
N ASP A 352 98.16 -1.22 -25.19
CA ASP A 352 97.65 -1.16 -26.55
C ASP A 352 98.09 -2.40 -27.34
N PHE A 353 97.37 -2.69 -28.41
CA PHE A 353 97.71 -3.75 -29.35
C PHE A 353 98.88 -3.32 -30.23
N ALA A 354 99.99 -4.05 -30.14
CA ALA A 354 101.08 -3.89 -31.09
C ALA A 354 100.57 -4.18 -32.52
N ASN A 355 100.78 -3.21 -33.42
CA ASN A 355 100.45 -3.32 -34.85
C ASN A 355 98.96 -3.64 -35.14
N PHE A 356 98.05 -3.03 -34.38
CA PHE A 356 96.61 -3.24 -34.52
C PHE A 356 96.08 -3.03 -35.95
N THR A 357 96.55 -2.00 -36.65
CA THR A 357 96.14 -1.69 -38.03
C THR A 357 96.32 -2.90 -38.95
N GLY A 358 97.50 -3.52 -38.93
CA GLY A 358 97.76 -4.71 -39.76
C GLY A 358 96.92 -5.92 -39.36
N ILE A 359 96.53 -6.05 -38.08
CA ILE A 359 95.62 -7.10 -37.64
C ILE A 359 94.21 -6.81 -38.19
N SER A 360 93.72 -5.58 -38.09
CA SER A 360 92.36 -5.21 -38.52
C SER A 360 92.10 -5.41 -40.01
N GLU A 361 93.10 -5.18 -40.87
CA GLU A 361 93.00 -5.35 -42.33
C GLU A 361 92.90 -6.82 -42.77
N ARG A 362 93.31 -7.76 -41.91
CA ARG A 362 93.35 -9.20 -42.21
C ARG A 362 92.16 -9.98 -41.65
N PHE A 363 91.31 -9.34 -40.83
CA PHE A 363 90.18 -9.98 -40.19
C PHE A 363 88.86 -9.50 -40.79
N THR A 364 87.86 -10.38 -40.81
CA THR A 364 86.48 -9.93 -41.01
C THR A 364 86.02 -9.11 -39.80
N PRO A 365 85.09 -8.16 -39.96
CA PRO A 365 84.58 -7.35 -38.85
C PRO A 365 84.15 -8.21 -37.65
N SER A 366 83.39 -9.29 -37.89
CA SER A 366 82.95 -10.21 -36.84
C SER A 366 84.10 -10.98 -36.19
N GLY A 367 85.14 -11.34 -36.96
CA GLY A 367 86.33 -12.01 -36.45
C GLY A 367 87.17 -11.09 -35.56
N LEU A 368 87.34 -9.83 -35.98
CA LEU A 368 88.05 -8.81 -35.23
C LEU A 368 87.36 -8.51 -33.89
N VAL A 369 86.03 -8.33 -33.89
CA VAL A 369 85.25 -8.12 -32.66
C VAL A 369 85.40 -9.29 -31.68
N LYS A 370 85.38 -10.53 -32.16
CA LYS A 370 85.60 -11.72 -31.31
C LYS A 370 87.00 -11.74 -30.69
N LEU A 371 88.03 -11.41 -31.46
CA LEU A 371 89.41 -11.33 -30.97
C LEU A 371 89.55 -10.25 -29.88
N ILE A 372 89.03 -9.05 -30.16
CA ILE A 372 89.06 -7.91 -29.22
C ILE A 372 88.32 -8.26 -27.93
N ASN A 373 87.09 -8.77 -28.03
CA ASN A 373 86.30 -9.14 -26.86
C ASN A 373 87.00 -10.23 -26.02
N ARG A 374 87.68 -11.19 -26.66
CA ARG A 374 88.46 -12.22 -25.97
C ARG A 374 89.66 -11.62 -25.24
N TYR A 375 90.40 -10.73 -25.87
CA TYR A 375 91.53 -10.03 -25.25
C TYR A 375 91.06 -9.18 -24.06
N PHE A 376 90.04 -8.34 -24.26
CA PHE A 376 89.49 -7.51 -23.19
C PHE A 376 88.98 -8.35 -22.03
N SER A 377 88.33 -9.49 -22.27
CA SER A 377 87.90 -10.40 -21.19
C SER A 377 89.06 -11.00 -20.39
N LEU A 378 90.19 -11.29 -21.04
CA LEU A 378 91.39 -11.81 -20.37
C LEU A 378 92.11 -10.74 -19.56
N MET A 379 92.17 -9.51 -20.10
CA MET A 379 92.84 -8.38 -19.46
C MET A 379 92.00 -7.74 -18.36
N SER A 380 90.67 -7.74 -18.49
CA SER A 380 89.78 -7.12 -17.51
C SER A 380 89.70 -7.89 -16.21
N ARG A 381 89.75 -9.22 -16.27
CA ARG A 381 89.57 -10.08 -15.09
C ARG A 381 90.57 -9.79 -13.95
N PRO A 382 91.90 -9.74 -14.18
CA PRO A 382 92.86 -9.39 -13.13
C PRO A 382 92.65 -7.96 -12.58
N VAL A 383 92.22 -7.02 -13.42
CA VAL A 383 91.98 -5.62 -13.04
C VAL A 383 90.79 -5.54 -12.08
N THR A 384 89.67 -6.19 -12.43
CA THR A 384 88.48 -6.21 -11.58
C THR A 384 88.70 -6.99 -10.27
N GLU A 385 89.46 -8.10 -10.30
CA GLU A 385 89.82 -8.89 -9.10
C GLU A 385 90.64 -8.06 -8.08
N HIS A 386 91.43 -7.09 -8.54
CA HIS A 386 92.22 -6.19 -7.70
C HIS A 386 91.57 -4.82 -7.47
N GLN A 387 90.25 -4.70 -7.68
CA GLN A 387 89.48 -3.46 -7.52
C GLN A 387 89.92 -2.30 -8.42
N GLY A 388 90.69 -2.57 -9.48
CA GLY A 388 91.00 -1.60 -10.52
C GLY A 388 89.75 -1.17 -11.30
N LEU A 389 89.87 -0.07 -12.03
CA LEU A 389 88.83 0.44 -12.92
C LEU A 389 89.38 0.48 -14.34
N ILE A 390 88.57 0.06 -15.30
CA ILE A 390 88.88 0.11 -16.73
C ILE A 390 88.08 1.28 -17.28
N ASP A 391 88.77 2.25 -17.85
CA ASP A 391 88.23 3.48 -18.45
C ASP A 391 88.57 3.51 -19.94
#